data_AF-A0A5E4MRK9-F1
#
_entry.id   AF-A0A5E4MRK9-F1
#
_cell.length_a   1.000
_cell.length_b   1.000
_cell.length_c   1.000
_cell.angle_alpha   90.00
_cell.angle_beta   90.00
_cell.angle_gamma   90.00
#
_symmetry.space_group_name_H-M   'P 1'
#
loop_
_entity.id
_entity.type
_entity.pdbx_description
1 polymer ?
#
loop_
_entity_poly.entity_id
_entity_poly.type
_entity_poly.pdbx_seq_one_letter_code
_entity_poly.pdbx_strand_id
1 'polypeptide(L)'
;MDNAIKKWEKSKRLDRINQLSVPKQRPDVSILVRTLPAPVSKAALTGKVSGRISYLAKPKNTLANPENLYKPIITQAHFSLAKKKSGDEYNVSMRILDLSKPKKLLRNVHKKCLNTEQLETIYFRPAVTRNFNVDNFKKQQDWLKRNATPKKIFRPPVEPKKYSKMPIDQVNELIKRLSTLPKFKQKIPKKMERKIGSLTQTMLESVQRLSEPRKLTSGMRLNIEFNPYNIPLRVLNHVASQRTEELAAPKIHENKGLLNNIKENAFEISQAALNYKATKNIIKLATPRKR
;
A
#
# COMPACT_ATOMS: atom_id res chain seq x y z
N MET A 1 -7.10 56.16 -10.10
CA MET A 1 -6.98 54.95 -10.95
C MET A 1 -6.96 53.68 -10.09
N ASP A 2 -6.15 53.62 -9.04
CA ASP A 2 -5.91 52.40 -8.24
C ASP A 2 -7.14 51.78 -7.57
N ASN A 3 -8.12 52.60 -7.16
CA ASN A 3 -9.35 52.10 -6.53
C ASN A 3 -10.27 51.36 -7.53
N ALA A 4 -10.25 51.74 -8.81
CA ALA A 4 -11.03 51.07 -9.84
C ALA A 4 -10.45 49.70 -10.18
N ILE A 5 -9.12 49.59 -10.25
CA ILE A 5 -8.40 48.34 -10.49
C ILE A 5 -8.67 47.35 -9.34
N LYS A 6 -8.54 47.79 -8.08
CA LYS A 6 -8.82 46.94 -6.91
C LYS A 6 -10.28 46.44 -6.86
N LYS A 7 -11.25 47.27 -7.29
CA LYS A 7 -12.67 46.87 -7.34
C LYS A 7 -12.92 45.82 -8.42
N TRP A 8 -12.30 45.97 -9.59
CA TRP A 8 -12.38 45.02 -10.69
C TRP A 8 -11.73 43.67 -10.35
N GLU A 9 -10.56 43.67 -9.70
CA GLU A 9 -9.91 42.45 -9.23
C GLU A 9 -10.74 41.68 -8.19
N LYS A 10 -11.39 42.40 -7.26
CA LYS A 10 -12.31 41.80 -6.29
C LYS A 10 -13.51 41.14 -6.97
N SER A 11 -14.08 41.77 -8.00
CA SER A 11 -15.17 41.20 -8.80
C SER A 11 -14.74 39.89 -9.47
N LYS A 12 -13.59 39.88 -10.16
CA LYS A 12 -13.06 38.67 -10.82
C LYS A 12 -12.77 37.54 -9.85
N ARG A 13 -12.26 37.86 -8.65
CA ARG A 13 -12.05 36.84 -7.59
C ARG A 13 -13.38 36.26 -7.12
N LEU A 14 -14.39 37.10 -6.93
CA LEU A 14 -15.72 36.65 -6.50
C LEU A 14 -16.36 35.74 -7.56
N ASP A 15 -16.28 36.13 -8.84
CA ASP A 15 -16.80 35.32 -9.96
C ASP A 15 -16.12 33.95 -10.04
N ARG A 16 -14.80 33.91 -9.85
CA ARG A 16 -14.04 32.64 -9.83
C ARG A 16 -14.40 31.78 -8.62
N ILE A 17 -14.59 32.36 -7.44
CA ILE A 17 -15.03 31.63 -6.25
C ILE A 17 -16.43 31.06 -6.48
N ASN A 18 -17.34 31.85 -7.06
CA ASN A 18 -18.68 31.41 -7.42
C ASN A 18 -18.63 30.25 -8.42
N GLN A 19 -17.80 30.33 -9.47
CA GLN A 19 -17.59 29.23 -10.43
C GLN A 19 -17.04 27.95 -9.77
N LEU A 20 -16.11 28.08 -8.83
CA LEU A 20 -15.54 26.93 -8.11
C LEU A 20 -16.50 26.34 -7.06
N SER A 21 -17.44 27.15 -6.56
CA SER A 21 -18.46 26.72 -5.61
C SER A 21 -19.56 25.86 -6.23
N VAL A 22 -19.76 25.96 -7.56
CA VAL A 22 -20.71 25.08 -8.27
C VAL A 22 -20.11 23.68 -8.35
N PRO A 23 -20.76 22.65 -7.78
CA PRO A 23 -20.27 21.28 -7.84
C PRO A 23 -20.19 20.85 -9.30
N LYS A 24 -19.01 20.38 -9.75
CA LYS A 24 -18.83 19.86 -11.10
C LYS A 24 -19.87 18.78 -11.36
N GLN A 25 -20.76 19.02 -12.33
CA GLN A 25 -21.69 18.00 -12.78
C GLN A 25 -20.86 16.81 -13.29
N ARG A 26 -21.03 15.65 -12.65
CA ARG A 26 -20.42 14.43 -13.17
C ARG A 26 -21.09 14.14 -14.52
N PRO A 27 -20.32 13.75 -15.56
CA PRO A 27 -20.93 13.26 -16.79
C PRO A 27 -21.90 12.14 -16.42
N ASP A 28 -23.08 12.17 -17.02
CA ASP A 28 -24.17 11.27 -16.69
C ASP A 28 -23.68 9.82 -16.87
N VAL A 29 -23.71 9.05 -15.78
CA VAL A 29 -23.11 7.70 -15.72
C VAL A 29 -23.90 6.73 -16.63
N SER A 30 -25.09 7.13 -17.05
CA SER A 30 -25.92 6.46 -18.06
C SER A 30 -25.27 6.44 -19.46
N ILE A 31 -24.44 7.45 -19.79
CA ILE A 31 -23.73 7.56 -21.07
C ILE A 31 -22.42 6.75 -21.04
N LEU A 32 -21.88 6.47 -19.85
CA LEU A 32 -20.86 5.44 -19.64
C LEU A 32 -21.51 4.05 -19.69
N VAL A 33 -22.16 3.74 -20.81
CA VAL A 33 -22.35 2.36 -21.23
C VAL A 33 -20.97 1.72 -21.07
N ARG A 34 -20.88 0.71 -20.20
CA ARG A 34 -19.74 -0.20 -20.18
C ARG A 34 -19.70 -0.82 -21.56
N THR A 35 -19.03 -0.15 -22.49
CA THR A 35 -18.63 -0.75 -23.74
C THR A 35 -17.92 -2.02 -23.31
N LEU A 36 -18.46 -3.15 -23.76
CA LEU A 36 -17.80 -4.44 -23.66
C LEU A 36 -16.31 -4.22 -23.98
N PRO A 37 -15.39 -4.94 -23.32
CA PRO A 37 -13.96 -4.76 -23.58
C PRO A 37 -13.76 -4.67 -25.09
N ALA A 38 -13.10 -3.58 -25.53
CA ALA A 38 -12.95 -3.26 -26.94
C ALA A 38 -12.60 -4.54 -27.71
N PRO A 39 -13.26 -4.81 -28.86
CA PRO A 39 -13.08 -6.07 -29.57
C PRO A 39 -11.58 -6.30 -29.76
N VAL A 40 -11.09 -7.41 -29.20
CA VAL A 40 -9.68 -7.77 -29.27
C VAL A 40 -9.33 -7.88 -30.76
N SER A 41 -8.31 -7.14 -31.20
CA SER A 41 -7.95 -7.13 -32.62
C SER A 41 -7.63 -8.56 -33.08
N LYS A 42 -8.00 -8.91 -34.31
CA LYS A 42 -7.70 -10.25 -34.87
C LYS A 42 -6.19 -10.55 -34.84
N ALA A 43 -5.36 -9.51 -34.95
CA ALA A 43 -3.90 -9.60 -34.82
C ALA A 43 -3.44 -9.97 -33.40
N ALA A 44 -4.17 -9.57 -32.35
CA ALA A 44 -3.88 -9.99 -30.99
C ALA A 44 -4.32 -11.46 -30.72
N LEU A 45 -5.32 -11.96 -31.47
CA LEU A 45 -5.72 -13.38 -31.40
C LEU A 45 -4.75 -14.31 -32.13
N THR A 46 -4.13 -13.86 -33.23
CA THR A 46 -3.23 -14.66 -34.06
C THR A 46 -1.74 -14.35 -33.87
N GLY A 47 -1.42 -13.32 -33.09
CA GLY A 47 -0.06 -12.86 -32.85
C GLY A 47 0.76 -13.89 -32.07
N LYS A 48 1.91 -14.29 -32.62
CA LYS A 48 2.89 -15.09 -31.89
C LYS A 48 3.47 -14.25 -30.75
N VAL A 49 3.23 -14.67 -29.52
CA VAL A 49 3.78 -14.05 -28.32
C VAL A 49 5.32 -14.20 -28.33
N SER A 50 6.06 -13.12 -28.08
CA SER A 50 7.52 -13.19 -28.05
C SER A 50 8.01 -14.16 -26.96
N GLY A 51 9.15 -14.83 -27.19
CA GLY A 51 9.70 -15.80 -26.23
C GLY A 51 9.93 -15.20 -24.83
N ARG A 52 10.18 -13.90 -24.74
CA ARG A 52 10.29 -13.19 -23.45
C ARG A 52 8.97 -13.08 -22.72
N ILE A 53 7.88 -12.74 -23.43
CA ILE A 53 6.55 -12.64 -22.82
C ILE A 53 6.07 -14.03 -22.41
N SER A 54 6.32 -15.06 -23.24
CA SER A 54 5.99 -16.45 -22.85
C SER A 54 6.81 -16.91 -21.63
N TYR A 55 8.07 -16.51 -21.51
CA TYR A 55 8.92 -16.77 -20.34
C TYR A 55 8.40 -16.07 -19.08
N LEU A 56 8.00 -14.79 -19.18
CA LEU A 56 7.46 -14.02 -18.05
C LEU A 56 6.06 -14.47 -17.64
N ALA A 57 5.26 -14.99 -18.58
CA ALA A 57 3.93 -15.51 -18.32
C ALA A 57 3.94 -16.88 -17.64
N LYS A 58 5.07 -17.60 -17.66
CA LYS A 58 5.22 -18.81 -16.85
C LYS A 58 5.08 -18.41 -15.38
N PRO A 59 4.14 -19.00 -14.62
CA PRO A 59 4.10 -18.78 -13.19
C PRO A 59 5.48 -19.15 -12.64
N LYS A 60 6.05 -18.29 -11.80
CA LYS A 60 7.29 -18.63 -11.10
C LYS A 60 6.96 -19.86 -10.26
N ASN A 61 7.38 -21.03 -10.72
CA ASN A 61 7.35 -22.26 -9.96
C ASN A 61 8.38 -22.14 -8.83
N THR A 62 8.11 -21.27 -7.86
CA THR A 62 8.65 -21.45 -6.53
C THR A 62 7.96 -22.69 -6.00
N LEU A 63 8.51 -23.87 -6.30
CA LEU A 63 8.32 -25.01 -5.42
C LEU A 63 8.69 -24.48 -4.05
N ALA A 64 7.67 -24.23 -3.23
CA ALA A 64 7.85 -23.80 -1.86
C ALA A 64 8.51 -24.98 -1.17
N ASN A 65 9.84 -25.03 -1.22
CA ASN A 65 10.60 -26.04 -0.52
C ASN A 65 10.22 -25.84 0.96
N PRO A 66 9.49 -26.79 1.59
CA PRO A 66 8.87 -26.56 2.89
C PRO A 66 9.92 -26.24 3.97
N GLU A 67 11.17 -26.60 3.73
CA GLU A 67 12.32 -26.28 4.58
C GLU A 67 12.80 -24.82 4.50
N ASN A 68 12.44 -24.07 3.46
CA ASN A 68 12.89 -22.68 3.25
C ASN A 68 11.83 -21.63 3.62
N LEU A 69 10.59 -22.02 3.95
CA LEU A 69 9.56 -21.09 4.42
C LEU A 69 9.80 -20.61 5.86
N TYR A 70 10.69 -21.27 6.62
CA TYR A 70 10.99 -20.94 8.01
C TYR A 70 12.44 -20.56 8.28
N LYS A 71 13.28 -20.40 7.24
CA LYS A 71 14.60 -19.82 7.47
C LYS A 71 14.42 -18.32 7.58
N PRO A 72 14.59 -17.71 8.77
CA PRO A 72 14.58 -16.26 8.87
C PRO A 72 15.60 -15.72 7.89
N ILE A 73 15.31 -14.59 7.24
CA ILE A 73 16.31 -13.90 6.42
C ILE A 73 17.42 -13.48 7.37
N ILE A 74 18.49 -14.28 7.41
CA ILE A 74 19.69 -14.03 8.21
C ILE A 74 20.39 -12.85 7.53
N THR A 75 20.07 -11.63 7.96
CA THR A 75 20.84 -10.44 7.61
C THR A 75 22.26 -10.59 8.18
N GLN A 76 23.26 -9.97 7.57
CA GLN A 76 24.68 -10.11 7.96
C GLN A 76 24.96 -9.76 9.44
N ALA A 77 24.04 -9.07 10.13
CA ALA A 77 24.07 -8.85 11.58
C ALA A 77 23.96 -10.13 12.43
N HIS A 78 23.51 -11.25 11.87
CA HIS A 78 23.35 -12.52 12.60
C HIS A 78 24.58 -13.43 12.51
N PHE A 79 25.52 -13.20 11.58
CA PHE A 79 26.69 -14.06 11.43
C PHE A 79 27.77 -13.82 12.51
N SER A 80 27.79 -12.64 13.14
CA SER A 80 28.69 -12.34 14.26
C SER A 80 28.24 -12.95 15.59
N LEU A 81 27.02 -13.47 15.68
CA LEU A 81 26.47 -14.12 16.89
C LEU A 81 26.66 -15.65 16.91
N ALA A 82 27.02 -16.28 15.79
CA ALA A 82 27.07 -17.75 15.69
C ALA A 82 28.46 -18.36 15.93
N LYS A 83 29.50 -17.55 16.21
CA LYS A 83 30.85 -18.05 16.54
C LYS A 83 31.26 -17.69 17.97
N LYS A 84 30.54 -18.17 18.98
CA LYS A 84 31.15 -18.51 20.27
C LYS A 84 30.44 -19.73 20.85
N LYS A 85 31.01 -20.91 20.56
CA LYS A 85 30.83 -22.11 21.37
C LYS A 85 31.76 -21.97 22.58
N SER A 86 31.19 -21.78 23.77
CA SER A 86 31.63 -22.39 25.03
C SER A 86 31.02 -21.64 26.22
N GLY A 87 30.15 -22.31 26.96
CA GLY A 87 29.84 -22.00 28.37
C GLY A 87 28.94 -20.79 28.62
N ASP A 88 27.64 -21.03 28.58
CA ASP A 88 26.65 -20.50 29.53
C ASP A 88 26.71 -19.01 29.89
N GLU A 89 26.15 -18.21 28.99
CA GLU A 89 25.23 -17.12 29.32
C GLU A 89 24.56 -16.75 27.99
N TYR A 90 23.23 -16.92 27.89
CA TYR A 90 22.51 -16.47 26.70
C TYR A 90 22.83 -14.98 26.53
N ASN A 91 23.56 -14.63 25.46
CA ASN A 91 23.79 -13.24 25.05
C ASN A 91 22.47 -12.64 24.55
N VAL A 92 21.51 -12.50 25.48
CA VAL A 92 20.30 -11.74 25.29
C VAL A 92 20.77 -10.31 25.09
N SER A 93 20.53 -9.78 23.89
CA SER A 93 20.84 -8.38 23.57
C SER A 93 20.45 -7.48 24.74
N MET A 94 21.34 -6.57 25.15
CA MET A 94 21.05 -5.59 26.22
C MET A 94 19.73 -4.86 25.97
N ARG A 95 19.32 -4.71 24.71
CA ARG A 95 18.02 -4.16 24.33
C ARG A 95 16.84 -5.07 24.72
N ILE A 96 16.95 -6.38 24.56
CA ILE A 96 15.91 -7.32 24.99
C ILE A 96 15.83 -7.34 26.52
N LEU A 97 16.96 -7.30 27.22
CA LEU A 97 16.99 -7.13 28.68
C LEU A 97 16.33 -5.81 29.09
N ASP A 98 16.64 -4.70 28.43
CA ASP A 98 16.01 -3.40 28.71
C ASP A 98 14.52 -3.33 28.37
N LEU A 99 14.07 -4.04 27.33
CA LEU A 99 12.65 -4.13 26.98
C LEU A 99 11.87 -5.07 27.90
N SER A 100 12.55 -6.07 28.48
CA SER A 100 11.97 -6.99 29.46
C SER A 100 11.82 -6.34 30.84
N LYS A 101 12.65 -5.33 31.16
CA LYS A 101 12.47 -4.53 32.37
C LYS A 101 11.14 -3.79 32.28
N PRO A 102 10.33 -3.75 33.37
CA PRO A 102 9.13 -2.93 33.39
C PRO A 102 9.51 -1.49 33.09
N LYS A 103 8.85 -0.88 32.10
CA LYS A 103 9.15 0.49 31.69
C LYS A 103 9.01 1.41 32.90
N LYS A 104 10.10 2.10 33.27
CA LYS A 104 10.06 3.14 34.32
C LYS A 104 8.94 4.12 33.96
N LEU A 105 8.06 4.36 34.92
CA LEU A 105 6.88 5.20 34.81
C LEU A 105 7.25 6.51 34.10
N LEU A 106 6.67 6.73 32.92
CA LEU A 106 6.91 7.93 32.09
C LEU A 106 6.66 9.17 32.96
N ARG A 107 7.66 10.07 33.01
CA ARG A 107 7.78 11.28 33.85
C ARG A 107 6.64 12.31 33.76
N ASN A 108 5.56 12.03 33.05
CA ASN A 108 4.40 12.92 32.90
C ASN A 108 3.20 12.42 33.72
N VAL A 109 3.46 11.91 34.93
CA VAL A 109 2.42 11.62 35.91
C VAL A 109 2.15 12.92 36.68
N HIS A 110 0.90 13.40 36.67
CA HIS A 110 0.48 14.60 37.40
C HIS A 110 0.90 14.50 38.87
N LYS A 111 1.39 15.57 39.50
CA LYS A 111 1.83 15.56 40.92
C LYS A 111 0.80 14.95 41.89
N LYS A 112 -0.50 15.05 41.58
CA LYS A 112 -1.59 14.42 42.37
C LYS A 112 -1.52 12.88 42.41
N CYS A 113 -0.95 12.24 41.40
CA CYS A 113 -0.86 10.79 41.28
C CYS A 113 0.41 10.20 41.91
N LEU A 114 1.34 11.04 42.39
CA LEU A 114 2.54 10.59 43.10
C LEU A 114 2.32 10.42 44.61
N ASN A 115 1.25 11.00 45.18
CA ASN A 115 0.98 10.99 46.62
C ASN A 115 0.00 9.89 47.06
N THR A 116 -0.43 9.02 46.16
CA THR A 116 -1.29 7.89 46.49
C THR A 116 -0.42 6.64 46.70
N GLU A 117 -0.49 6.02 47.87
CA GLU A 117 0.30 4.84 48.29
C GLU A 117 0.15 3.61 47.36
N GLN A 118 -0.77 3.65 46.39
CA GLN A 118 -1.08 2.57 45.47
C GLN A 118 -0.65 2.89 44.02
N LEU A 119 0.66 2.96 43.78
CA LEU A 119 1.27 3.25 42.47
C LEU A 119 0.86 2.29 41.34
N GLU A 120 0.40 1.09 41.67
CA GLU A 120 0.03 0.05 40.68
C GLU A 120 -1.29 0.33 39.95
N THR A 121 -2.16 1.19 40.49
CA THR A 121 -3.52 1.40 39.95
C THR A 121 -3.58 2.35 38.75
N ILE A 122 -2.56 3.17 38.52
CA ILE A 122 -2.65 4.33 37.61
C ILE A 122 -2.51 3.95 36.12
N TYR A 123 -1.92 2.79 35.81
CA TYR A 123 -1.73 2.33 34.42
C TYR A 123 -2.89 1.47 33.89
N PHE A 124 -3.88 1.18 34.73
CA PHE A 124 -5.13 0.57 34.30
C PHE A 124 -6.15 1.67 33.97
N ARG A 125 -6.60 1.74 32.71
CA ARG A 125 -7.69 2.64 32.29
C ARG A 125 -8.89 2.49 33.26
N PRO A 126 -9.25 3.51 34.04
CA PRO A 126 -10.28 3.40 35.09
C PRO A 126 -11.71 3.53 34.54
N ALA A 127 -11.97 3.18 33.28
CA ALA A 127 -13.32 3.29 32.72
C ALA A 127 -14.28 2.19 33.21
N VAL A 128 -13.78 1.15 33.89
CA VAL A 128 -14.61 0.16 34.56
C VAL A 128 -13.85 -0.33 35.79
N THR A 129 -14.00 0.33 36.93
CA THR A 129 -13.65 -0.22 38.25
C THR A 129 -14.59 -1.39 38.57
N ARG A 130 -14.46 -2.50 37.83
CA ARG A 130 -14.96 -3.78 38.31
C ARG A 130 -13.95 -4.27 39.33
N ASN A 131 -14.38 -4.34 40.58
CA ASN A 131 -13.72 -4.99 41.70
C ASN A 131 -12.69 -6.03 41.21
N PHE A 132 -11.42 -5.79 41.51
CA PHE A 132 -10.32 -6.69 41.21
C PHE A 132 -10.47 -7.93 42.10
N ASN A 133 -11.45 -8.77 41.76
CA ASN A 133 -11.73 -10.02 42.42
C ASN A 133 -10.73 -11.06 41.89
N VAL A 134 -10.15 -11.86 42.79
CA VAL A 134 -9.24 -12.97 42.46
C VAL A 134 -9.84 -13.88 41.37
N ASP A 135 -11.16 -14.04 41.36
CA ASP A 135 -11.89 -14.78 40.35
C ASP A 135 -11.82 -14.16 38.95
N ASN A 136 -11.82 -12.84 38.85
CA ASN A 136 -11.70 -12.13 37.56
C ASN A 136 -10.28 -12.30 37.00
N PHE A 137 -9.27 -12.30 37.86
CA PHE A 137 -7.89 -12.54 37.46
C PHE A 137 -7.70 -13.98 36.95
N LYS A 138 -8.28 -14.97 37.65
CA LYS A 138 -8.26 -16.38 37.22
C LYS A 138 -8.96 -16.57 35.86
N LYS A 139 -10.15 -15.95 35.68
CA LYS A 139 -10.86 -15.93 34.39
C LYS A 139 -10.03 -15.30 33.28
N GLN A 140 -9.30 -14.23 33.57
CA GLN A 140 -8.41 -13.58 32.61
C GLN A 140 -7.22 -14.47 32.23
N GLN A 141 -6.59 -15.16 33.20
CA GLN A 141 -5.53 -16.14 32.93
C GLN A 141 -6.04 -17.29 32.06
N ASP A 142 -7.22 -17.82 32.34
CA ASP A 142 -7.83 -18.89 31.55
C ASP A 142 -8.17 -18.41 30.13
N TRP A 143 -8.66 -17.18 29.98
CA TRP A 143 -8.91 -16.57 28.68
C TRP A 143 -7.61 -16.40 27.86
N LEU A 144 -6.54 -15.95 28.50
CA LEU A 144 -5.22 -15.84 27.87
C LEU A 144 -4.69 -17.23 27.44
N LYS A 145 -4.80 -18.25 28.30
CA LYS A 145 -4.42 -19.63 27.97
C LYS A 145 -5.18 -20.15 26.74
N ARG A 146 -6.51 -19.94 26.69
CA ARG A 146 -7.36 -20.34 25.55
C ARG A 146 -6.98 -19.63 24.25
N ASN A 147 -6.64 -18.34 24.30
CA ASN A 147 -6.28 -17.58 23.11
C ASN A 147 -4.81 -17.76 22.67
N ALA A 148 -3.93 -18.11 23.60
CA ALA A 148 -2.53 -18.43 23.31
C ALA A 148 -2.40 -19.79 22.60
N THR A 149 -3.31 -20.75 22.87
CA THR A 149 -3.33 -22.00 22.09
C THR A 149 -3.67 -21.73 20.63
N PRO A 150 -2.89 -22.26 19.67
CA PRO A 150 -3.14 -22.04 18.25
C PRO A 150 -4.54 -22.56 17.89
N LYS A 151 -5.35 -21.72 17.26
CA LYS A 151 -6.69 -22.11 16.82
C LYS A 151 -6.57 -23.27 15.83
N LYS A 152 -7.17 -24.42 16.16
CA LYS A 152 -7.31 -25.53 15.20
C LYS A 152 -8.14 -25.03 14.02
N ILE A 153 -7.48 -24.73 12.91
CA ILE A 153 -8.16 -24.38 11.67
C ILE A 153 -8.92 -25.63 11.25
N PHE A 154 -10.25 -25.58 11.29
CA PHE A 154 -11.08 -26.65 10.74
C PHE A 154 -10.76 -26.77 9.25
N ARG A 155 -10.07 -27.84 8.89
CA ARG A 155 -9.90 -28.25 7.50
C ARG A 155 -11.03 -29.25 7.24
N PRO A 156 -12.08 -28.89 6.47
CA PRO A 156 -13.04 -29.89 6.06
C PRO A 156 -12.29 -31.05 5.38
N PRO A 157 -12.73 -32.30 5.57
CA PRO A 157 -12.14 -33.42 4.85
C PRO A 157 -12.17 -33.09 3.35
N VAL A 158 -11.03 -33.25 2.68
CA VAL A 158 -10.93 -33.04 1.24
C VAL A 158 -11.59 -34.24 0.59
N GLU A 159 -12.91 -34.19 0.43
CA GLU A 159 -13.62 -35.16 -0.37
C GLU A 159 -13.18 -34.98 -1.83
N PRO A 160 -12.69 -36.04 -2.50
CA PRO A 160 -12.38 -35.95 -3.93
C PRO A 160 -13.67 -35.58 -4.64
N LYS A 161 -13.69 -34.40 -5.28
CA LYS A 161 -14.83 -33.95 -6.08
C LYS A 161 -15.04 -34.98 -7.19
N LYS A 162 -16.03 -35.85 -7.03
CA LYS A 162 -16.51 -36.73 -8.09
C LYS A 162 -17.19 -35.83 -9.11
N TYR A 163 -16.45 -35.39 -10.11
CA TYR A 163 -17.03 -34.76 -11.30
C TYR A 163 -17.78 -35.86 -12.05
N SER A 164 -19.03 -36.09 -11.67
CA SER A 164 -19.99 -36.77 -12.52
C SER A 164 -20.02 -35.99 -13.83
N LYS A 165 -19.57 -36.62 -14.93
CA LYS A 165 -19.76 -36.05 -16.26
C LYS A 165 -21.27 -35.95 -16.45
N MET A 166 -21.82 -34.74 -16.41
CA MET A 166 -23.25 -34.53 -16.64
C MET A 166 -23.62 -35.19 -17.98
N PRO A 167 -24.75 -35.90 -18.06
CA PRO A 167 -25.25 -36.41 -19.33
C PRO A 167 -25.46 -35.25 -20.30
N ILE A 168 -25.29 -35.53 -21.60
CA ILE A 168 -25.33 -34.52 -22.67
C ILE A 168 -26.64 -33.71 -22.63
N ASP A 169 -27.75 -34.34 -22.26
CA ASP A 169 -29.05 -33.68 -22.14
C ASP A 169 -29.08 -32.59 -21.06
N GLN A 170 -28.45 -32.84 -19.90
CA GLN A 170 -28.34 -31.84 -18.82
C GLN A 170 -27.41 -30.69 -19.22
N VAL A 171 -26.37 -30.98 -20.00
CA VAL A 171 -25.48 -29.94 -20.55
C VAL A 171 -26.26 -29.05 -21.51
N ASN A 172 -27.07 -29.63 -22.39
CA ASN A 172 -27.90 -28.88 -23.34
C ASN A 172 -28.97 -28.04 -22.62
N GLU A 173 -29.59 -28.57 -21.56
CA GLU A 173 -30.57 -27.81 -20.76
C GLU A 173 -29.91 -26.65 -19.99
N LEU A 174 -28.70 -26.86 -19.47
CA LEU A 174 -27.89 -25.81 -18.84
C LEU A 174 -27.53 -24.72 -19.85
N ILE A 175 -27.07 -25.09 -21.05
CA ILE A 175 -26.77 -24.15 -22.14
C ILE A 175 -28.02 -23.35 -22.49
N LYS A 176 -29.20 -23.98 -22.55
CA LYS A 176 -30.48 -23.31 -22.80
C LYS A 176 -30.89 -22.34 -21.67
N ARG A 177 -30.58 -22.67 -20.41
CA ARG A 177 -30.79 -21.75 -19.28
C ARG A 177 -29.80 -20.58 -19.27
N LEU A 178 -28.55 -20.82 -19.67
CA LEU A 178 -27.52 -19.78 -19.73
C LEU A 178 -27.68 -18.87 -20.95
N SER A 179 -28.26 -19.37 -22.05
CA SER A 179 -28.56 -18.57 -23.24
C SER A 179 -29.77 -17.66 -23.04
N THR A 180 -30.67 -17.98 -22.11
CA THR A 180 -31.75 -17.08 -21.73
C THR A 180 -31.23 -16.03 -20.74
N LEU A 181 -31.07 -14.79 -21.21
CA LEU A 181 -30.73 -13.67 -20.33
C LEU A 181 -31.86 -13.50 -19.30
N PRO A 182 -31.58 -13.62 -18.00
CA PRO A 182 -32.59 -13.38 -16.99
C PRO A 182 -33.08 -11.93 -17.15
N LYS A 183 -34.39 -11.78 -17.38
CA LYS A 183 -35.03 -10.46 -17.40
C LYS A 183 -34.97 -9.90 -15.98
N PHE A 184 -33.86 -9.25 -15.64
CA PHE A 184 -33.75 -8.47 -14.43
C PHE A 184 -34.81 -7.37 -14.51
N LYS A 185 -35.94 -7.57 -13.84
CA LYS A 185 -36.86 -6.49 -13.53
C LYS A 185 -36.07 -5.51 -12.67
N GLN A 186 -35.49 -4.49 -13.29
CA GLN A 186 -34.83 -3.41 -12.57
C GLN A 186 -35.91 -2.81 -11.66
N LYS A 187 -35.89 -3.19 -10.38
CA LYS A 187 -36.62 -2.46 -9.36
C LYS A 187 -35.92 -1.11 -9.28
N ILE A 188 -36.39 -0.14 -10.07
CA ILE A 188 -35.95 1.24 -9.93
C ILE A 188 -36.27 1.58 -8.47
N PRO A 189 -35.25 1.82 -7.61
CA PRO A 189 -35.52 2.16 -6.24
C PRO A 189 -36.36 3.44 -6.27
N LYS A 190 -37.56 3.40 -5.68
CA LYS A 190 -38.38 4.61 -5.51
C LYS A 190 -37.45 5.68 -4.91
N LYS A 191 -37.34 6.84 -5.56
CA LYS A 191 -36.58 7.98 -5.02
C LYS A 191 -37.20 8.29 -3.66
N MET A 192 -36.55 7.83 -2.59
CA MET A 192 -36.91 8.26 -1.25
C MET A 192 -36.50 9.72 -1.16
N GLU A 193 -37.48 10.61 -1.16
CA GLU A 193 -37.27 12.00 -0.78
C GLU A 193 -36.68 11.99 0.61
N ARG A 194 -35.38 12.30 0.71
CA ARG A 194 -34.72 12.41 2.01
C ARG A 194 -35.34 13.63 2.67
N LYS A 195 -36.22 13.41 3.65
CA LYS A 195 -36.64 14.47 4.56
C LYS A 195 -35.35 15.05 5.16
N ILE A 196 -34.99 16.26 4.76
CA ILE A 196 -33.86 16.99 5.34
C ILE A 196 -34.35 17.36 6.73
N GLY A 197 -34.14 16.45 7.70
CA GLY A 197 -34.36 16.77 9.10
C GLY A 197 -33.47 17.96 9.46
N SER A 198 -34.02 18.92 10.20
CA SER A 198 -33.19 19.93 10.85
C SER A 198 -32.11 19.20 11.66
N LEU A 199 -30.85 19.65 11.54
CA LEU A 199 -29.75 19.08 12.30
C LEU A 199 -30.12 19.16 13.79
N THR A 200 -29.87 18.08 14.53
CA THR A 200 -30.01 18.14 15.99
C THR A 200 -29.06 19.20 16.53
N GLN A 201 -29.43 19.83 17.64
CA GLN A 201 -28.65 20.90 18.26
C GLN A 201 -27.20 20.47 18.55
N THR A 202 -26.99 19.20 18.91
CA THR A 202 -25.68 18.56 19.07
C THR A 202 -24.83 18.54 17.79
N MET A 203 -25.47 18.35 16.62
CA MET A 203 -24.76 18.42 15.34
C MET A 203 -24.44 19.86 14.96
N LEU A 204 -25.32 20.82 15.26
CA LEU A 204 -25.04 22.26 15.07
C LEU A 204 -23.82 22.71 15.87
N GLU A 205 -23.75 22.33 17.15
CA GLU A 205 -22.58 22.61 18.01
C GLU A 205 -21.30 21.97 17.46
N SER A 206 -21.38 20.72 16.96
CA SER A 206 -20.23 20.06 16.33
C SER A 206 -19.80 20.76 15.05
N VAL A 207 -20.74 21.21 14.22
CA VAL A 207 -20.43 21.95 12.99
C VAL A 207 -19.80 23.30 13.32
N GLN A 208 -20.32 24.00 14.34
CA GLN A 208 -19.76 25.27 14.80
C GLN A 208 -18.36 25.11 15.40
N ARG A 209 -18.11 24.03 16.15
CA ARG A 209 -16.78 23.70 16.67
C ARG A 209 -15.77 23.37 15.56
N LEU A 210 -16.22 22.78 14.46
CA LEU A 210 -15.37 22.42 13.32
C LEU A 210 -15.17 23.58 12.35
N SER A 211 -16.10 24.55 12.31
CA SER A 211 -15.97 25.74 11.47
C SER A 211 -14.98 26.76 12.04
N GLU A 212 -14.75 26.76 13.36
CA GLU A 212 -13.72 27.58 13.98
C GLU A 212 -12.30 27.05 13.67
N PRO A 213 -11.38 27.91 13.18
CA PRO A 213 -10.02 27.50 12.89
C PRO A 213 -9.30 27.07 14.18
N ARG A 214 -8.75 25.86 14.16
CA ARG A 214 -8.07 25.30 15.33
C ARG A 214 -6.83 26.12 15.67
N LYS A 215 -6.76 26.64 16.91
CA LYS A 215 -5.58 27.37 17.41
C LYS A 215 -4.34 26.47 17.30
N LEU A 216 -3.32 26.92 16.57
CA LEU A 216 -2.05 26.19 16.45
C LEU A 216 -1.35 26.12 17.82
N THR A 217 -0.93 24.92 18.21
CA THR A 217 -0.07 24.72 19.39
C THR A 217 1.25 25.46 19.20
N SER A 218 1.87 25.90 20.29
CA SER A 218 3.10 26.72 20.25
C SER A 218 4.20 26.14 19.36
N GLY A 219 4.41 24.82 19.36
CA GLY A 219 5.40 24.14 18.51
C GLY A 219 5.04 24.00 17.02
N MET A 220 3.81 24.34 16.62
CA MET A 220 3.36 24.34 15.21
C MET A 220 3.21 25.75 14.64
N ARG A 221 3.48 26.78 15.45
CA ARG A 221 3.68 28.13 14.91
C ARG A 221 4.96 28.06 14.09
N LEU A 222 4.87 28.32 12.79
CA LEU A 222 6.05 28.50 11.94
C LEU A 222 6.94 29.51 12.66
N ASN A 223 8.17 29.11 13.01
CA ASN A 223 9.15 30.05 13.57
C ASN A 223 9.38 31.12 12.51
N ILE A 224 8.76 32.29 12.68
CA ILE A 224 8.85 33.41 11.74
C ILE A 224 10.32 33.87 11.61
N GLU A 225 11.15 33.55 12.60
CA GLU A 225 12.58 33.80 12.67
C GLU A 225 13.46 32.66 12.12
N PHE A 226 12.89 31.64 11.45
CA PHE A 226 13.67 30.56 10.86
C PHE A 226 14.48 31.07 9.66
N ASN A 227 15.76 31.35 9.89
CA ASN A 227 16.70 31.67 8.84
C ASN A 227 17.20 30.37 8.17
N PRO A 228 16.84 30.10 6.90
CA PRO A 228 17.19 28.85 6.22
C PRO A 228 18.70 28.71 5.96
N TYR A 229 19.47 29.80 6.08
CA TYR A 229 20.92 29.81 5.85
C TYR A 229 21.74 29.56 7.12
N ASN A 230 21.12 29.58 8.30
CA ASN A 230 21.82 29.28 9.55
C ASN A 230 21.79 27.76 9.81
N ILE A 231 22.79 27.05 9.29
CA ILE A 231 22.97 25.63 9.53
C ILE A 231 23.60 25.45 10.92
N PRO A 232 22.95 24.77 11.87
CA PRO A 232 23.51 24.59 13.20
C PRO A 232 24.79 23.73 13.15
N LEU A 233 25.79 24.06 13.97
CA LEU A 233 27.08 23.36 14.01
C LEU A 233 26.95 21.84 14.18
N ARG A 234 25.91 21.38 14.89
CA ARG A 234 25.65 19.94 15.07
C ARG A 234 25.35 19.22 13.76
N VAL A 235 24.68 19.89 12.83
CA VAL A 235 24.35 19.34 11.50
C VAL A 235 25.59 19.40 10.61
N LEU A 236 26.38 20.47 10.69
CA LEU A 236 27.63 20.60 9.95
C LEU A 236 28.65 19.52 10.34
N ASN A 237 28.75 19.21 11.64
CA ASN A 237 29.67 18.20 12.18
C ASN A 237 29.04 16.80 12.26
N HIS A 238 27.87 16.59 11.66
CA HIS A 238 27.20 15.31 11.74
C HIS A 238 27.90 14.27 10.84
N VAL A 239 28.45 13.23 11.45
CA VAL A 239 29.00 12.08 10.72
C VAL A 239 27.85 11.21 10.21
N ALA A 240 27.83 10.95 8.90
CA ALA A 240 26.80 10.10 8.29
C ALA A 240 26.82 8.71 8.93
N SER A 241 25.65 8.09 9.06
CA SER A 241 25.60 6.69 9.50
C SER A 241 26.24 5.78 8.46
N GLN A 242 26.82 4.66 8.89
CA GLN A 242 27.41 3.67 7.99
C GLN A 242 26.43 3.24 6.88
N ARG A 243 25.14 3.08 7.20
CA ARG A 243 24.09 2.77 6.20
C ARG A 243 23.92 3.86 5.14
N THR A 244 23.98 5.13 5.54
CA THR A 244 23.89 6.24 4.59
C THR A 244 25.14 6.32 3.71
N GLU A 245 26.32 6.01 4.25
CA GLU A 245 27.55 5.92 3.46
C GLU A 245 27.49 4.77 2.44
N GLU A 246 27.02 3.59 2.85
CA GLU A 246 26.80 2.44 1.95
C GLU A 246 25.82 2.74 0.81
N LEU A 247 24.74 3.48 1.10
CA LEU A 247 23.75 3.86 0.09
C LEU A 247 24.24 4.99 -0.83
N ALA A 248 25.09 5.88 -0.31
CA ALA A 248 25.69 6.95 -1.09
C ALA A 248 26.84 6.44 -1.97
N ALA A 249 27.51 5.36 -1.56
CA ALA A 249 28.56 4.74 -2.35
C ALA A 249 27.99 4.23 -3.69
N PRO A 250 28.67 4.53 -4.82
CA PRO A 250 28.21 4.09 -6.13
C PRO A 250 28.20 2.56 -6.20
N LYS A 251 27.03 1.99 -6.48
CA LYS A 251 26.88 0.55 -6.60
C LYS A 251 27.38 0.09 -7.96
N ILE A 252 28.59 -0.45 -8.02
CA ILE A 252 29.15 -1.05 -9.24
C ILE A 252 28.40 -2.37 -9.46
N HIS A 253 27.45 -2.35 -10.40
CA HIS A 253 26.79 -3.56 -10.83
C HIS A 253 27.66 -4.24 -11.88
N GLU A 254 28.34 -5.33 -11.51
CA GLU A 254 29.04 -6.24 -12.43
C GLU A 254 28.03 -7.02 -13.31
N ASN A 255 27.18 -6.29 -14.02
CA ASN A 255 26.36 -6.88 -15.05
C ASN A 255 27.30 -7.25 -16.20
N LYS A 256 27.69 -8.53 -16.29
CA LYS A 256 28.46 -9.08 -17.42
C LYS A 256 27.85 -8.73 -18.79
N GLY A 257 26.55 -8.42 -18.84
CA GLY A 257 25.87 -7.93 -20.04
C GLY A 257 26.04 -6.43 -20.35
N LEU A 258 26.47 -5.59 -19.40
CA LEU A 258 26.70 -4.16 -19.65
C LEU A 258 28.08 -3.90 -20.27
N LEU A 259 29.12 -4.62 -19.85
CA LEU A 259 30.43 -4.57 -20.51
C LEU A 259 30.35 -4.95 -22.00
N ASN A 260 29.50 -5.93 -22.33
CA ASN A 260 29.26 -6.30 -23.74
C ASN A 260 28.32 -5.35 -24.50
N ASN A 261 27.59 -4.47 -23.80
CA ASN A 261 26.63 -3.53 -24.39
C ASN A 261 27.14 -2.08 -24.42
N ILE A 262 28.18 -1.75 -23.67
CA ILE A 262 28.96 -0.54 -23.88
C ILE A 262 29.82 -0.84 -25.10
N LYS A 263 29.27 -0.57 -26.29
CA LYS A 263 30.07 -0.54 -27.51
C LYS A 263 31.09 0.58 -27.33
N GLU A 264 32.36 0.24 -27.18
CA GLU A 264 33.46 1.21 -27.08
C GLU A 264 33.42 2.21 -28.25
N ASN A 265 32.94 1.76 -29.42
CA ASN A 265 32.59 2.61 -30.57
C ASN A 265 31.09 2.56 -30.85
N ALA A 266 30.36 3.58 -30.40
CA ALA A 266 28.90 3.67 -30.63
C ALA A 266 28.50 3.67 -32.12
N PHE A 267 29.42 4.06 -33.02
CA PHE A 267 29.20 4.14 -34.46
C PHE A 267 29.64 2.90 -35.25
N GLU A 268 30.17 1.88 -34.57
CA GLU A 268 30.63 0.68 -35.26
C GLU A 268 29.43 -0.15 -35.75
N ILE A 269 29.38 -0.32 -37.07
CA ILE A 269 28.36 -1.12 -37.75
C ILE A 269 28.73 -2.59 -37.56
N SER A 270 27.77 -3.40 -37.09
CA SER A 270 28.01 -4.83 -36.94
C SER A 270 28.32 -5.48 -38.29
N GLN A 271 29.30 -6.37 -38.38
CA GLN A 271 29.65 -7.10 -39.62
C GLN A 271 28.45 -7.84 -40.23
N ALA A 272 27.54 -8.35 -39.39
CA ALA A 272 26.30 -8.97 -39.84
C ALA A 272 25.40 -8.00 -40.63
N ALA A 273 25.39 -6.72 -40.27
CA ALA A 273 24.64 -5.68 -40.99
C ALA A 273 25.32 -5.32 -42.32
N LEU A 274 26.66 -5.31 -42.38
CA LEU A 274 27.40 -5.11 -43.63
C LEU A 274 27.17 -6.27 -44.62
N ASN A 275 27.13 -7.50 -44.10
CA ASN A 275 26.93 -8.71 -44.90
C ASN A 275 25.45 -9.03 -45.17
N TYR A 276 24.53 -8.23 -44.64
CA TYR A 276 23.10 -8.52 -44.74
C TYR A 276 22.59 -8.30 -46.16
N LYS A 277 22.07 -9.37 -46.78
CA LYS A 277 21.34 -9.28 -48.05
C LYS A 277 19.88 -8.94 -47.77
N ALA A 278 19.39 -7.85 -48.35
CA ALA A 278 18.00 -7.43 -48.19
C ALA A 278 17.03 -8.53 -48.66
N THR A 279 15.94 -8.72 -47.91
CA THR A 279 14.92 -9.71 -48.29
C THR A 279 14.15 -9.24 -49.53
N LYS A 280 13.63 -10.22 -50.31
CA LYS A 280 12.86 -9.94 -51.53
C LYS A 280 11.71 -8.94 -51.31
N ASN A 281 11.07 -8.97 -50.15
CA ASN A 281 9.98 -8.04 -49.82
C ASN A 281 10.48 -6.60 -49.61
N ILE A 282 11.60 -6.42 -48.90
CA ILE A 282 12.22 -5.09 -48.71
C ILE A 282 12.64 -4.53 -50.06
N ILE A 283 13.23 -5.35 -50.93
CA ILE A 283 13.60 -4.96 -52.30
C ILE A 283 12.36 -4.52 -53.07
N LYS A 284 11.28 -5.31 -53.04
CA LYS A 284 10.01 -4.99 -53.71
C LYS A 284 9.36 -3.70 -53.22
N LEU A 285 9.48 -3.39 -51.93
CA LEU A 285 8.95 -2.15 -51.34
C LEU A 285 9.82 -0.95 -51.66
N ALA A 286 11.14 -1.13 -51.74
CA ALA A 286 12.10 -0.09 -52.06
C ALA A 286 12.11 0.26 -53.56
N THR A 287 11.78 -0.69 -54.43
CA THR A 287 11.65 -0.40 -55.87
C THR A 287 10.45 0.53 -56.12
N PRO A 288 10.63 1.63 -56.87
CA PRO A 288 9.53 2.55 -57.16
C PRO A 288 8.45 1.83 -57.97
N ARG A 289 7.19 2.10 -57.63
CA ARG A 289 6.06 1.59 -58.42
C ARG A 289 6.06 2.32 -59.75
N LYS A 290 6.16 1.57 -60.86
CA LYS A 290 5.90 2.11 -62.20
C LYS A 290 4.46 2.63 -62.23
N ARG A 291 4.29 3.90 -62.60
CA ARG A 291 3.00 4.51 -62.91
C ARG A 291 2.62 4.18 -64.34
#